data_AF-A0A661APX5-F1
#
_entry.id   AF-A0A661APX5-F1
#
_cell.length_a   1.000
_cell.length_b   1.000
_cell.length_c   1.000
_cell.angle_alpha   90.00
_cell.angle_beta   90.00
_cell.angle_gamma   90.00
#
_symmetry.space_group_name_H-M   'P 1'
#
loop_
_entity.id
_entity.type
_entity.pdbx_description
1 polymer ?
#
loop_
_entity_poly.entity_id
_entity_poly.type
_entity_poly.pdbx_seq_one_letter_code
_entity_poly.pdbx_strand_id
1 'polypeptide(L)'
;MGWSQYDDGGQNETFIPIQLNGEFHPLGQGIFDPYAGAGISANLTQTGDNVDATAGVQALGGISFEPKSGFGISIEVKYMLLDITDPSSGTFSLGGGVDVNWQTEL
;
A
#
# COMPACT_ATOMS: atom_id res chain seq x y z
N MET A 1 -7.37 -3.30 10.29
CA MET A 1 -6.69 -4.55 9.91
C MET A 1 -7.76 -5.46 9.35
N GLY A 2 -7.97 -5.42 8.03
CA GLY A 2 -8.94 -6.27 7.33
C GLY A 2 -8.21 -7.49 6.81
N TRP A 3 -8.63 -8.67 7.25
CA TRP A 3 -8.08 -9.94 6.80
C TRP A 3 -8.76 -10.32 5.49
N SER A 4 -7.98 -10.52 4.43
CA SER A 4 -8.50 -11.11 3.19
C SER A 4 -8.32 -12.63 3.28
N GLN A 5 -9.38 -13.33 3.69
CA GLN A 5 -9.47 -14.78 3.61
C GLN A 5 -9.82 -15.16 2.17
N TYR A 6 -8.99 -15.99 1.54
CA TYR A 6 -9.30 -16.65 0.25
C TYR A 6 -9.31 -18.16 0.46
N ASP A 7 -10.28 -18.83 -0.17
CA ASP A 7 -10.43 -20.29 -0.18
C ASP A 7 -9.85 -20.82 -1.49
N ASP A 8 -8.62 -21.34 -1.44
CA ASP A 8 -8.01 -22.08 -2.54
C ASP A 8 -8.02 -23.57 -2.20
N GLY A 9 -8.86 -24.34 -2.91
CA GLY A 9 -8.90 -25.80 -2.77
C GLY A 9 -9.41 -26.35 -1.44
N GLY A 10 -10.17 -25.58 -0.64
CA GLY A 10 -10.75 -26.05 0.63
C GLY A 10 -9.84 -25.88 1.85
N GLN A 11 -8.78 -25.07 1.74
CA GLN A 11 -7.93 -24.70 2.86
C GLN A 11 -7.95 -23.18 3.08
N ASN A 12 -8.06 -22.78 4.35
CA ASN A 12 -7.99 -21.38 4.73
C ASN A 12 -6.56 -20.86 4.55
N GLU A 13 -6.36 -20.00 3.56
CA GLU A 13 -5.10 -19.29 3.36
C GLU A 13 -5.18 -17.92 4.05
N THR A 14 -4.18 -17.60 4.88
CA THR A 14 -4.05 -16.29 5.53
C THR A 14 -2.80 -15.59 5.02
N PHE A 15 -2.98 -14.45 4.37
CA PHE A 15 -1.90 -13.62 3.87
C PHE A 15 -1.68 -12.40 4.78
N ILE A 16 -0.45 -12.24 5.28
CA ILE A 16 -0.05 -11.15 6.17
C ILE A 16 1.16 -10.42 5.58
N PRO A 17 0.93 -9.28 4.90
CA PRO A 17 2.02 -8.45 4.41
C PRO A 17 2.47 -7.45 5.49
N ILE A 18 3.77 -7.44 5.79
CA ILE A 18 4.43 -6.40 6.60
C ILE A 18 5.27 -5.55 5.64
N GLN A 19 5.02 -4.24 5.56
CA GLN A 19 5.69 -3.34 4.61
C GLN A 19 6.36 -2.17 5.33
N LEU A 20 7.57 -1.82 4.91
CA LEU A 20 8.28 -0.62 5.33
C LEU A 20 8.60 0.22 4.09
N ASN A 21 8.01 1.42 4.01
CA ASN A 21 8.19 2.36 2.91
C ASN A 21 8.91 3.62 3.38
N GLY A 22 9.85 4.08 2.56
CA GLY A 22 10.38 5.43 2.64
C GLY A 22 9.82 6.26 1.48
N GLU A 23 9.30 7.44 1.81
CA GLU A 23 8.73 8.38 0.84
C GLU A 23 9.54 9.68 0.82
N PHE A 24 9.71 10.23 -0.38
CA PHE A 24 10.36 11.51 -0.63
C PHE A 24 9.37 12.48 -1.25
N HIS A 25 9.22 13.63 -0.59
CA HIS A 25 8.28 14.69 -0.94
C HIS A 25 9.09 15.91 -1.46
N PRO A 26 9.40 16.00 -2.75
CA PRO A 26 10.24 17.06 -3.32
C PRO A 26 9.73 18.48 -3.06
N LEU A 27 8.42 18.67 -2.93
CA LEU A 27 7.80 19.98 -2.71
C LEU A 27 7.42 20.22 -1.24
N GLY A 28 7.70 19.25 -0.36
CA GLY A 28 7.16 19.22 1.00
C GLY A 28 5.66 18.90 1.04
N GLN A 29 5.14 18.71 2.25
CA GLN A 29 3.73 18.33 2.50
C GLN A 29 2.80 19.55 2.43
N GLY A 30 2.67 20.13 1.22
CA GLY A 30 1.86 21.32 0.94
C GLY A 30 0.52 21.02 0.26
N ILE A 31 -0.13 22.07 -0.27
CA ILE A 31 -1.40 21.96 -1.02
C ILE A 31 -1.29 20.97 -2.19
N PHE A 32 -0.15 20.93 -2.86
CA PHE A 32 0.15 19.97 -3.90
C PHE A 32 1.44 19.26 -3.50
N ASP A 33 1.31 17.98 -3.18
CA ASP A 33 2.37 17.16 -2.62
C ASP A 33 2.55 15.90 -3.49
N PRO A 34 3.35 15.98 -4.56
CA PRO A 34 3.80 14.81 -5.27
C PRO A 34 4.88 14.11 -4.44
N TYR A 35 4.82 12.79 -4.38
CA TYR A 35 5.81 11.98 -3.68
C TYR A 35 6.19 10.74 -4.48
N ALA A 36 7.39 10.25 -4.22
CA ALA A 36 7.86 8.97 -4.72
C ALA A 36 8.59 8.24 -3.60
N GLY A 37 8.49 6.92 -3.60
CA GLY A 37 9.02 6.10 -2.53
C GLY A 37 9.40 4.71 -2.98
N ALA A 38 10.10 4.04 -2.10
CA ALA A 38 10.41 2.63 -2.25
C ALA A 38 10.43 1.97 -0.88
N GLY A 39 10.25 0.66 -0.87
CA GLY A 39 10.17 -0.10 0.35
C GLY A 39 10.53 -1.55 0.19
N ILE A 40 10.55 -2.22 1.33
CA ILE A 40 10.71 -3.66 1.45
C ILE A 40 9.48 -4.24 2.14
N SER A 41 9.17 -5.49 1.85
CA SER A 41 8.09 -6.22 2.49
C SER A 41 8.52 -7.61 2.95
N ALA A 42 7.90 -8.09 4.02
CA ALA A 42 7.92 -9.49 4.42
C ALA A 42 6.49 -10.00 4.29
N ASN A 43 6.27 -10.97 3.40
CA ASN A 43 4.96 -11.51 3.09
C ASN A 43 4.87 -12.91 3.70
N LEU A 44 3.96 -13.08 4.66
CA LEU A 44 3.72 -14.33 5.35
C LEU A 44 2.44 -14.95 4.80
N THR A 45 2.54 -16.16 4.28
CA THR A 45 1.41 -16.95 3.80
C THR A 45 1.24 -18.16 4.69
N GLN A 46 0.07 -18.33 5.30
CA GLN A 46 -0.27 -19.51 6.08
C GLN A 46 -1.33 -20.33 5.37
N THR A 47 -1.03 -21.60 5.08
CA THR A 47 -1.96 -22.57 4.49
C THR A 47 -2.00 -23.80 5.39
N GLY A 48 -3.05 -23.91 6.22
CA GLY A 48 -3.13 -24.93 7.26
C GLY A 48 -2.02 -24.76 8.32
N ASP A 49 -1.18 -25.78 8.48
CA ASP A 49 -0.03 -25.78 9.41
C ASP A 49 1.27 -25.25 8.76
N ASN A 50 1.26 -25.02 7.45
CA ASN A 50 2.44 -24.51 6.72
C ASN A 50 2.45 -22.98 6.77
N VAL A 51 3.63 -22.42 7.07
CA VAL A 51 3.89 -20.97 7.05
C VAL A 51 5.07 -20.72 6.12
N ASP A 52 4.80 -20.03 5.02
CA ASP A 52 5.79 -19.57 4.06
C ASP A 52 6.05 -18.08 4.26
N ALA A 53 7.31 -17.68 4.13
CA ALA A 53 7.74 -16.30 4.28
C ALA A 53 8.58 -15.89 3.07
N THR A 54 8.13 -14.86 2.35
CA THR A 54 8.85 -14.28 1.23
C THR A 54 9.25 -12.84 1.53
N ALA A 55 10.32 -12.37 0.88
CA ALA A 55 10.78 -11.00 0.98
C ALA A 55 10.49 -10.28 -0.32
N GLY A 56 9.80 -9.15 -0.25
CA GLY A 56 9.42 -8.34 -1.39
C GLY A 56 10.09 -6.97 -1.41
N VAL A 57 9.98 -6.31 -2.55
CA VAL A 57 10.38 -4.91 -2.75
C VAL A 57 9.27 -4.17 -3.45
N GLN A 58 9.17 -2.87 -3.20
CA GLN A 58 8.12 -2.06 -3.78
C GLN A 58 8.62 -0.68 -4.15
N ALA A 59 8.04 -0.13 -5.21
CA ALA A 59 8.19 1.26 -5.63
C ALA A 59 6.80 1.87 -5.65
N LEU A 60 6.67 3.07 -5.12
CA LEU A 60 5.41 3.80 -5.08
C LEU A 60 5.60 5.24 -5.53
N GLY A 61 4.54 5.83 -6.03
CA GLY A 61 4.49 7.24 -6.37
C GLY A 61 3.06 7.71 -6.35
N GLY A 62 2.87 8.92 -5.86
CA GLY A 62 1.55 9.48 -5.72
C GLY A 62 1.55 10.98 -5.73
N ILE A 63 0.35 11.52 -5.73
CA ILE A 63 0.09 12.95 -5.64
C ILE A 63 -1.04 13.12 -4.64
N SER A 64 -0.82 13.97 -3.65
CA SER A 64 -1.88 14.50 -2.78
C SER A 64 -2.15 15.95 -3.15
N PHE A 65 -3.43 16.34 -3.15
CA PHE A 65 -3.89 17.69 -3.40
C PHE A 65 -4.92 18.11 -2.35
N GLU A 66 -4.55 19.06 -1.50
CA GLU A 66 -5.37 19.59 -0.41
C GLU A 66 -5.51 21.13 -0.52
N PRO A 67 -6.42 21.63 -1.38
CA PRO A 67 -6.55 23.06 -1.67
C PRO A 67 -7.18 23.89 -0.54
N LYS A 68 -7.90 23.25 0.40
CA LYS A 68 -8.60 23.90 1.51
C LYS A 68 -8.64 22.97 2.73
N SER A 69 -8.63 23.55 3.93
CA SER A 69 -8.87 22.84 5.19
C SER A 69 -10.23 22.13 5.13
N GLY A 70 -10.20 20.82 4.83
CA GLY A 70 -11.38 19.97 4.76
C GLY A 70 -11.76 19.41 3.38
N PHE A 71 -10.94 19.59 2.34
CA PHE A 71 -11.07 18.81 1.11
C PHE A 71 -9.70 18.37 0.59
N GLY A 72 -9.50 17.06 0.47
CA GLY A 72 -8.28 16.43 -0.05
C GLY A 72 -8.60 15.41 -1.13
N ILE A 73 -7.72 15.31 -2.14
CA ILE A 73 -7.72 14.24 -3.15
C ILE A 73 -6.34 13.62 -3.15
N SER A 74 -6.26 12.30 -3.16
CA SER A 74 -5.00 11.58 -3.31
C SER A 74 -5.10 10.50 -4.38
N ILE A 75 -3.99 10.28 -5.09
CA ILE A 75 -3.82 9.17 -6.03
C ILE A 75 -2.44 8.56 -5.75
N GLU A 76 -2.38 7.24 -5.64
CA GLU A 76 -1.15 6.47 -5.45
C GLU A 76 -1.08 5.33 -6.48
N VAL A 77 0.09 5.16 -7.10
CA VAL A 77 0.44 3.98 -7.86
C VAL A 77 1.57 3.27 -7.11
N LYS A 78 1.43 1.96 -6.94
CA LYS A 78 2.46 1.11 -6.35
C LYS A 78 2.73 -0.10 -7.23
N TYR A 79 4.00 -0.39 -7.44
CA TYR A 79 4.47 -1.66 -7.99
C TYR A 79 5.10 -2.47 -6.85
N MET A 80 4.73 -3.73 -6.72
CA MET A 80 5.23 -4.62 -5.66
C MET A 80 5.72 -5.91 -6.30
N LEU A 81 6.95 -6.30 -5.97
CA LEU A 81 7.42 -7.67 -6.11
C LEU A 81 7.23 -8.33 -4.75
N LEU A 82 6.34 -9.32 -4.66
CA LEU A 82 6.03 -9.99 -3.39
C LEU A 82 7.13 -10.97 -2.98
N ASP A 83 7.88 -11.51 -3.94
CA ASP A 83 9.08 -12.30 -3.73
C ASP A 83 10.19 -11.82 -4.66
N ILE A 84 11.31 -11.35 -4.09
CA ILE A 84 12.48 -10.89 -4.84
C ILE A 84 13.17 -12.02 -5.62
N THR A 85 12.97 -13.27 -5.20
CA THR A 85 13.53 -14.45 -5.86
C THR A 85 12.67 -14.94 -7.02
N ASP A 86 11.41 -14.49 -7.10
CA ASP A 86 10.48 -14.79 -8.18
C ASP A 86 10.03 -13.48 -8.88
N PRO A 87 10.66 -13.12 -10.02
CA PRO A 87 10.28 -11.94 -10.80
C PRO A 87 8.83 -11.96 -11.33
N SER A 88 8.17 -13.13 -11.35
CA SER A 88 6.78 -13.26 -11.80
C SER A 88 5.76 -12.86 -10.72
N SER A 89 6.21 -12.69 -9.47
CA SER A 89 5.39 -12.24 -8.33
C SER A 89 5.01 -10.75 -8.34
N GLY A 90 5.32 -10.05 -9.45
CA GLY A 90 5.09 -8.63 -9.62
C GLY A 90 3.62 -8.26 -9.79
N THR A 91 3.16 -7.26 -9.04
CA THR A 91 1.79 -6.73 -9.12
C THR A 91 1.76 -5.21 -9.09
N PHE A 92 0.74 -4.63 -9.74
CA PHE A 92 0.44 -3.21 -9.69
C PHE A 92 -0.79 -2.96 -8.83
N SER A 93 -0.72 -1.94 -8.00
CA SER A 93 -1.81 -1.39 -7.23
C SER A 93 -2.01 0.07 -7.62
N LEU A 94 -3.27 0.44 -7.84
CA LEU A 94 -3.69 1.83 -8.02
C LEU A 94 -4.69 2.14 -6.90
N GLY A 95 -4.36 3.13 -6.08
CA GLY A 95 -5.18 3.63 -5.01
C GLY A 95 -5.54 5.09 -5.24
N GLY A 96 -6.63 5.53 -4.64
CA GLY A 96 -6.99 6.93 -4.58
C GLY A 96 -7.97 7.18 -3.45
N GLY A 97 -7.95 8.40 -2.93
CA GLY A 97 -8.78 8.82 -1.81
C GLY A 97 -9.40 10.19 -2.07
N VAL A 98 -10.57 10.41 -1.48
CA VAL A 98 -11.17 11.73 -1.36
C VAL A 98 -11.54 11.91 0.10
N ASP A 99 -10.98 12.94 0.71
CA ASP A 99 -11.19 13.29 2.11
C ASP A 99 -12.03 14.57 2.17
N VAL A 100 -13.13 14.52 2.92
CA VAL A 100 -13.98 15.70 3.16
C VAL A 100 -14.20 15.84 4.66
N ASN A 101 -13.65 16.90 5.25
CA ASN A 101 -13.82 17.22 6.67
C ASN A 101 -14.81 18.38 6.82
N TRP A 102 -15.94 18.10 7.47
CA TRP A 102 -16.94 19.08 7.81
C TRP A 102 -16.76 19.46 9.28
N GLN A 103 -15.83 20.38 9.57
CA GLN A 103 -15.85 21.06 10.86
C GLN A 103 -16.95 22.12 10.83
N THR A 104 -18.05 21.85 11.52
CA THR A 104 -18.94 22.91 12.00
C THR A 104 -18.21 23.65 13.11
N GLU A 105 -17.93 24.94 12.92
CA GLU A 105 -17.62 25.83 14.04
C GLU A 105 -18.85 25.86 14.96
N LEU A 106 -18.68 25.42 16.21
CA LEU A 106 -19.68 25.52 17.29
C LEU A 106 -19.70 26.92 17.90
#